data_AF-A0A0U1EHE7-F1
#
_entry.id   AF-A0A0U1EHE7-F1
#
_cell.length_a   1.000
_cell.length_b   1.000
_cell.length_c   1.000
_cell.angle_alpha   90.00
_cell.angle_beta   90.00
_cell.angle_gamma   90.00
#
_symmetry.space_group_name_H-M   'P 1'
#
loop_
_entity.id
_entity.type
_entity.pdbx_description
1 polymer ?
#
loop_
_entity_poly.entity_id
_entity_poly.type
_entity_poly.pdbx_seq_one_letter_code
_entity_poly.pdbx_strand_id
1 'polypeptide(L)'
;MARSKKYFYLSILMIIVSFFFNTNNSLLSHILGSFMKLMVATSIVNIIILILSIIFADKSIKYSRESKDWIKVASKLLPLIIFIVIVIHILSSLHTFGFIFN
;
A
#
# COMPACT_ATOMS: atom_id res chain seq x y z
N MET A 1 -13.69 8.43 -18.87
CA MET A 1 -13.46 7.28 -17.97
C MET A 1 -14.24 7.51 -16.67
N ALA A 2 -15.02 6.53 -16.20
CA ALA A 2 -15.84 6.72 -15.00
C ALA A 2 -14.95 7.02 -13.77
N ARG A 3 -15.37 7.98 -12.94
CA ARG A 3 -14.59 8.51 -11.80
C ARG A 3 -14.12 7.38 -10.86
N SER A 4 -14.95 6.38 -10.62
CA SER A 4 -14.60 5.19 -9.83
C SER A 4 -13.36 4.46 -10.36
N LYS A 5 -13.25 4.23 -11.67
CA LYS A 5 -12.10 3.54 -12.28
C LYS A 5 -10.80 4.29 -12.01
N LYS A 6 -10.82 5.62 -12.13
CA LYS A 6 -9.65 6.46 -11.87
C LYS A 6 -9.13 6.30 -10.45
N TYR A 7 -10.02 6.36 -9.44
CA TYR A 7 -9.63 6.18 -8.04
C TYR A 7 -9.18 4.75 -7.73
N PHE A 8 -9.79 3.75 -8.37
CA PHE A 8 -9.36 2.35 -8.27
C PHE A 8 -7.92 2.17 -8.75
N TYR A 9 -7.58 2.66 -9.95
CA TYR A 9 -6.21 2.60 -10.47
C TYR A 9 -5.22 3.39 -9.60
N LEU A 10 -5.64 4.53 -9.05
CA LEU A 10 -4.80 5.34 -8.18
C LEU A 10 -4.51 4.63 -6.84
N SER A 11 -5.49 3.95 -6.26
CA SER A 11 -5.30 3.12 -5.05
C SER A 11 -4.35 1.96 -5.33
N ILE A 12 -4.52 1.24 -6.44
CA ILE A 12 -3.59 0.17 -6.85
C ILE A 12 -2.18 0.70 -7.04
N LEU A 13 -2.03 1.85 -7.70
CA LEU A 13 -0.73 2.48 -7.88
C LEU A 13 -0.07 2.77 -6.54
N MET A 14 -0.81 3.31 -5.57
CA MET A 14 -0.28 3.57 -4.22
C MET A 14 0.10 2.27 -3.50
N ILE A 15 -0.66 1.18 -3.67
CA ILE A 15 -0.30 -0.13 -3.11
C ILE A 15 1.02 -0.64 -3.72
N ILE A 16 1.19 -0.56 -5.04
CA ILE A 16 2.42 -0.98 -5.72
C ILE A 16 3.62 -0.15 -5.23
N VAL A 17 3.44 1.17 -5.12
CA VAL A 17 4.49 2.05 -4.58
C VAL A 17 4.78 1.71 -3.12
N SER A 18 3.77 1.40 -2.31
CA SER A 18 3.94 0.97 -0.92
C SER A 18 4.81 -0.29 -0.81
N PHE A 19 4.61 -1.28 -1.69
CA PHE A 19 5.49 -2.46 -1.75
C PHE A 19 6.96 -2.14 -2.03
N PHE A 20 7.23 -1.09 -2.82
CA PHE A 20 8.61 -0.65 -3.04
C PHE A 20 9.28 -0.16 -1.74
N PHE A 21 8.50 0.44 -0.83
CA PHE A 21 8.92 0.87 0.50
C PHE A 21 8.87 -0.24 1.56
N ASN A 22 8.92 -1.52 1.17
CA ASN A 22 9.06 -2.63 2.11
C ASN A 22 10.52 -2.72 2.63
N THR A 23 10.69 -2.98 3.94
CA THR A 23 11.99 -3.12 4.59
C THR A 23 12.85 -4.26 4.04
N ASN A 24 12.22 -5.31 3.50
CA ASN A 24 12.92 -6.42 2.87
C ASN A 24 13.38 -6.13 1.42
N ASN A 25 13.13 -4.93 0.89
CA ASN A 25 13.53 -4.58 -0.46
C ASN A 25 15.01 -4.19 -0.54
N SER A 26 15.83 -5.07 -1.10
CA SER A 26 17.28 -4.85 -1.30
C SER A 26 17.58 -3.60 -2.16
N LEU A 27 16.75 -3.28 -3.15
CA LEU A 27 16.96 -2.08 -3.99
C LEU A 27 16.86 -0.78 -3.17
N LEU A 28 15.88 -0.70 -2.28
CA LEU A 28 15.69 0.47 -1.43
C LEU A 28 16.88 0.63 -0.46
N SER A 29 17.39 -0.49 0.06
CA SER A 29 18.58 -0.51 0.93
C SER A 29 19.82 0.00 0.22
N HIS A 30 19.97 -0.31 -1.07
CA HIS A 30 21.09 0.14 -1.89
C HIS A 30 21.00 1.63 -2.22
N ILE A 31 19.79 2.13 -2.50
CA ILE A 31 19.56 3.56 -2.82
C ILE A 31 19.76 4.46 -1.60
N LEU A 32 19.25 4.06 -0.43
CA LEU A 32 19.32 4.90 0.78
C LEU A 32 20.66 4.80 1.50
N GLY A 33 21.39 3.68 1.34
CA GLY A 33 22.75 3.47 1.84
C GLY A 33 22.93 3.55 3.36
N SER A 34 21.85 3.80 4.11
CA SER A 34 21.85 4.02 5.55
C SER A 34 20.62 3.39 6.17
N PHE A 35 20.85 2.58 7.20
CA PHE A 35 19.82 1.86 7.95
C PHE A 35 18.76 2.81 8.55
N MET A 36 19.17 3.94 9.13
CA MET A 36 18.22 4.91 9.71
C MET A 36 17.32 5.56 8.65
N LYS A 37 17.88 5.90 7.48
CA LYS A 37 17.08 6.46 6.37
C LYS A 37 16.08 5.44 5.84
N LEU A 38 16.49 4.17 5.75
CA LEU A 38 15.61 3.08 5.36
C LEU A 38 14.46 2.91 6.34
N MET A 39 14.75 2.85 7.65
CA MET A 39 13.72 2.73 8.69
C MET A 39 12.70 3.87 8.65
N VAL A 40 13.16 5.12 8.46
CA VAL A 40 12.27 6.29 8.36
C VAL A 40 11.42 6.23 7.09
N ALA A 41 12.00 5.87 5.95
CA ALA A 41 11.28 5.77 4.68
C ALA A 41 10.23 4.65 4.71
N THR A 42 10.60 3.46 5.17
CA THR A 42 9.71 2.28 5.20
C THR A 42 8.62 2.38 6.26
N SER A 43 8.81 3.21 7.29
CA SER A 43 7.80 3.48 8.32
C SER A 43 6.95 4.69 7.95
N ILE A 44 7.53 5.91 7.95
CA ILE A 44 6.77 7.15 7.83
C ILE A 44 6.20 7.34 6.41
N VAL A 45 7.05 7.20 5.39
CA VAL A 45 6.62 7.43 4.00
C VAL A 45 5.62 6.36 3.58
N ASN A 46 5.85 5.11 3.96
CA ASN A 46 4.93 4.02 3.67
C ASN A 46 3.55 4.20 4.32
N ILE A 47 3.49 4.69 5.57
CA ILE A 47 2.22 5.02 6.25
C ILE A 47 1.44 6.07 5.46
N ILE A 48 2.10 7.13 5.00
CA ILE A 48 1.46 8.20 4.21
C ILE A 48 0.88 7.63 2.90
N ILE A 49 1.65 6.79 2.20
CA ILE A 49 1.20 6.13 0.96
C ILE A 49 -0.01 5.23 1.22
N LEU A 50 0.01 4.45 2.30
CA LEU A 50 -1.09 3.57 2.66
C LEU A 50 -2.36 4.35 3.04
N ILE A 51 -2.24 5.46 3.78
CA ILE A 51 -3.36 6.36 4.08
C ILE A 51 -3.98 6.89 2.78
N LEU A 52 -3.15 7.36 1.83
CA LEU A 52 -3.64 7.82 0.53
C LEU A 52 -4.34 6.69 -0.24
N SER A 53 -3.81 5.47 -0.19
CA SER A 53 -4.43 4.30 -0.79
C SER A 53 -5.82 4.02 -0.21
N ILE A 54 -5.98 4.10 1.12
CA ILE A 54 -7.27 3.92 1.80
C ILE A 54 -8.27 4.99 1.36
N ILE A 55 -7.85 6.26 1.33
CA ILE A 55 -8.71 7.37 0.88
C ILE A 55 -9.17 7.14 -0.57
N PHE A 56 -8.27 6.73 -1.47
CA PHE A 56 -8.63 6.44 -2.86
C PHE A 56 -9.50 5.19 -2.99
N ALA A 57 -9.28 4.15 -2.18
CA ALA A 57 -10.12 2.97 -2.15
C ALA A 57 -11.56 3.32 -1.74
N ASP A 58 -11.73 4.06 -0.64
CA ASP A 58 -13.05 4.53 -0.16
C ASP A 58 -13.76 5.37 -1.22
N LYS A 59 -13.02 6.30 -1.82
CA LYS A 59 -13.52 7.14 -2.91
C LYS A 59 -13.91 6.31 -4.14
N SER A 60 -13.16 5.26 -4.47
CA SER A 60 -13.50 4.33 -5.56
C SER A 60 -14.81 3.58 -5.29
N ILE A 61 -15.03 3.13 -4.04
CA ILE A 61 -16.26 2.43 -3.62
C ILE A 61 -17.46 3.38 -3.71
N LYS A 62 -17.32 4.61 -3.20
CA LYS A 62 -18.38 5.61 -3.20
C LYS A 62 -18.86 5.93 -4.62
N TYR A 63 -17.93 6.19 -5.54
CA TYR A 63 -18.26 6.49 -6.95
C TYR A 63 -18.64 5.24 -7.76
N SER A 64 -18.40 4.03 -7.25
CA SER A 64 -18.79 2.79 -7.92
C SER A 64 -20.26 2.44 -7.74
N ARG A 65 -20.99 3.08 -6.80
CA ARG A 65 -22.41 2.79 -6.55
C ARG A 65 -23.30 3.01 -7.77
N GLU A 66 -22.91 3.94 -8.65
CA GLU A 66 -23.65 4.29 -9.87
C GLU A 66 -23.32 3.38 -11.07
N SER A 67 -22.29 2.51 -10.98
CA SER A 67 -21.86 1.66 -12.09
C SER A 67 -22.15 0.17 -11.84
N LYS A 68 -22.72 -0.54 -12.83
CA LYS A 68 -22.88 -2.00 -12.84
C LYS A 68 -21.59 -2.78 -13.18
N ASP A 69 -20.47 -2.09 -13.36
CA ASP A 69 -19.21 -2.67 -13.80
C ASP A 69 -18.55 -3.58 -12.75
N TRP A 70 -17.73 -4.52 -13.23
CA TRP A 70 -16.81 -5.39 -12.46
C TRP A 70 -15.97 -4.64 -11.41
N ILE A 71 -15.68 -3.36 -11.66
CA ILE A 71 -14.97 -2.47 -10.74
C ILE A 71 -15.70 -2.31 -9.41
N LYS A 72 -17.02 -2.48 -9.35
CA LYS A 72 -17.77 -2.48 -8.09
C LYS A 72 -17.36 -3.61 -7.15
N VAL A 73 -17.12 -4.80 -7.70
CA VAL A 73 -16.67 -5.95 -6.93
C VAL A 73 -15.20 -5.75 -6.54
N ALA A 74 -14.37 -5.33 -7.49
CA ALA A 74 -12.94 -5.09 -7.24
C ALA A 74 -12.70 -3.96 -6.20
N SER A 75 -13.44 -2.86 -6.27
CA SER A 75 -13.34 -1.75 -5.31
C SER A 75 -13.72 -2.17 -3.89
N LYS A 76 -14.64 -3.12 -3.70
CA LYS A 76 -14.98 -3.66 -2.38
C LYS A 76 -13.88 -4.58 -1.81
N LEU A 77 -13.05 -5.16 -2.68
CA LEU A 77 -11.91 -5.99 -2.27
C LEU A 77 -10.68 -5.15 -1.92
N LEU A 78 -10.55 -3.92 -2.44
CA LEU A 78 -9.40 -3.03 -2.16
C LEU A 78 -9.09 -2.87 -0.66
N PRO A 79 -10.05 -2.61 0.24
CA PRO A 79 -9.76 -2.49 1.67
C PRO A 79 -9.14 -3.75 2.26
N LEU A 80 -9.61 -4.92 1.83
CA LEU A 80 -9.05 -6.21 2.27
C LEU A 80 -7.62 -6.39 1.76
N ILE A 81 -7.36 -6.02 0.50
CA ILE A 81 -6.01 -6.04 -0.09
C ILE A 81 -5.07 -5.11 0.69
N ILE A 82 -5.51 -3.87 0.98
CA ILE A 82 -4.72 -2.91 1.76
C ILE A 82 -4.43 -3.46 3.17
N PHE A 83 -5.40 -4.12 3.80
CA PHE A 83 -5.19 -4.75 5.10
C PHE A 83 -4.11 -5.84 5.04
N ILE A 84 -4.15 -6.72 4.04
CA ILE A 84 -3.11 -7.75 3.82
C ILE A 84 -1.73 -7.09 3.62
N VAL A 85 -1.66 -6.00 2.85
CA VAL A 85 -0.43 -5.24 2.61
C VAL A 85 0.14 -4.69 3.93
N ILE A 86 -0.71 -4.12 4.79
CA ILE A 86 -0.30 -3.63 6.12
C ILE A 86 0.30 -4.76 6.95
N VAL A 87 -0.37 -5.93 7.00
CA VAL A 87 0.15 -7.10 7.74
C VAL A 87 1.52 -7.54 7.20
N ILE A 88 1.68 -7.59 5.87
CA ILE A 88 2.97 -7.93 5.25
C ILE A 88 4.06 -6.92 5.66
N HIS A 89 3.76 -5.61 5.64
CA HIS A 89 4.74 -4.59 6.06
C HIS A 89 5.13 -4.70 7.53
N ILE A 90 4.18 -5.03 8.41
CA ILE A 90 4.45 -5.27 9.83
C ILE A 90 5.35 -6.49 10.00
N LEU A 91 5.02 -7.61 9.37
CA LEU A 91 5.83 -8.84 9.44
C LEU A 91 7.24 -8.64 8.87
N SER A 92 7.35 -7.99 7.71
CA SER A 92 8.64 -7.61 7.13
C SER A 92 9.44 -6.74 8.08
N SER A 93 8.83 -5.73 8.69
CA SER A 93 9.52 -4.82 9.61
C SER A 93 10.00 -5.57 10.86
N LEU A 94 9.14 -6.42 11.44
CA LEU A 94 9.50 -7.23 12.61
C LEU A 94 10.66 -8.19 12.31
N HIS A 95 10.68 -8.79 11.12
CA HIS A 95 11.78 -9.61 10.64
C HIS A 95 13.06 -8.79 10.43
N THR A 96 12.99 -7.67 9.68
CA THR A 96 14.17 -6.83 9.39
C THR A 96 14.79 -6.23 10.65
N PHE A 97 13.99 -5.93 11.69
CA PHE A 97 14.48 -5.41 12.96
C PHE A 97 14.85 -6.49 13.98
N GLY A 98 14.77 -7.78 13.62
CA GLY A 98 15.20 -8.89 14.46
C GLY A 98 14.27 -9.23 15.63
N PHE A 99 13.02 -8.75 15.60
CA PHE A 99 12.03 -9.10 16.63
C PHE A 99 11.47 -10.53 16.45
N ILE A 100 11.48 -11.07 15.22
CA ILE A 100 10.94 -12.41 14.91
C ILE A 100 11.80 -13.08 13.82
N PHE A 101 12.02 -14.40 13.94
CA PHE A 101 12.78 -15.26 13.01
C PHE A 101 14.25 -14.83 12.83
N ASN A 102 15.01 -14.93 13.92
CA ASN A 102 16.47 -14.76 13.94
C ASN A 102 17.19 -15.99 13.37
#